data_AF-A0A7W1JTR1-F1
#
_entry.id   AF-A0A7W1JTR1-F1
#
_cell.length_a   1.000
_cell.length_b   1.000
_cell.length_c   1.000
_cell.angle_alpha   90.00
_cell.angle_beta   90.00
_cell.angle_gamma   90.00
#
_symmetry.space_group_name_H-M   'P 1'
#
loop_
_entity.id
_entity.type
_entity.pdbx_description
1 polymer ?
#
loop_
_entity_poly.entity_id
_entity_poly.type
_entity_poly.pdbx_seq_one_letter_code
_entity_poly.pdbx_strand_id
1 'polypeptide(L)'
;MRILKLSTIFAATMVFLVAVPGQSGAEPSEPNAPVANDSDFPNITYKRFYLSAEQPEYPIKLDVYKPDGTPPPGGFPGVIVIHGGAWKDGDKLSDNAAFVAEYLETQGLVAFSINYRLTCEPPPAPRSA
;
A
#
# COMPACT_ATOMS: atom_id res chain seq x y z
N MET A 1 -34.96 57.65 32.01
CA MET A 1 -33.76 57.25 32.79
C MET A 1 -34.29 56.41 33.96
N ARG A 2 -33.99 55.13 34.21
CA ARG A 2 -32.92 54.22 33.78
C ARG A 2 -33.33 52.79 34.23
N ILE A 3 -33.29 51.85 33.26
CA ILE A 3 -32.83 50.44 33.30
C ILE A 3 -33.38 49.43 34.33
N LEU A 4 -34.01 48.39 33.77
CA LEU A 4 -34.41 47.10 34.33
C LEU A 4 -33.17 46.28 34.75
N LYS A 5 -33.16 45.70 35.97
CA LYS A 5 -32.10 44.80 36.45
C LYS A 5 -32.37 43.35 36.07
N LEU A 6 -31.35 42.74 35.48
CA LEU A 6 -31.20 41.38 35.01
C LEU A 6 -30.92 40.43 36.19
N SER A 7 -31.73 39.38 36.38
CA SER A 7 -31.51 38.35 37.41
C SER A 7 -31.08 37.03 36.77
N THR A 8 -29.77 36.78 36.89
CA THR A 8 -29.00 35.55 37.05
C THR A 8 -29.67 34.20 36.72
N ILE A 9 -29.12 33.53 35.71
CA ILE A 9 -29.47 32.20 35.22
C ILE A 9 -28.84 31.10 36.10
N PHE A 10 -29.64 30.08 36.40
CA PHE A 10 -29.32 28.82 37.07
C PHE A 10 -28.20 28.05 36.34
N ALA A 11 -27.10 27.74 37.02
CA ALA A 11 -26.11 26.77 36.52
C ALA A 11 -26.39 25.41 37.17
N ALA A 12 -27.09 24.54 36.45
CA ALA A 12 -27.20 23.12 36.78
C ALA A 12 -26.00 22.39 36.16
N THR A 13 -25.10 21.89 37.00
CA THR A 13 -24.01 21.00 36.60
C THR A 13 -24.60 19.67 36.15
N MET A 14 -24.56 19.41 34.83
CA MET A 14 -24.96 18.14 34.24
C MET A 14 -23.69 17.32 33.97
N VAL A 15 -23.52 16.23 34.73
CA VAL A 15 -22.52 15.20 34.48
C VAL A 15 -22.94 14.44 33.23
N PHE A 16 -22.21 14.59 32.13
CA PHE A 16 -22.35 13.72 30.97
C PHE A 16 -21.53 12.45 31.22
N LEU A 17 -22.22 11.38 31.60
CA LEU A 17 -21.74 10.01 31.46
C LEU A 17 -21.79 9.68 29.96
N VAL A 18 -20.65 9.75 29.26
CA VAL A 18 -20.57 9.23 27.89
C VAL A 18 -20.53 7.71 28.00
N ALA A 19 -21.66 7.07 27.72
CA ALA A 19 -21.70 5.66 27.41
C ALA A 19 -20.88 5.44 26.13
N VAL A 20 -19.79 4.68 26.23
CA VAL A 20 -19.09 4.14 25.06
C VAL A 20 -20.07 3.19 24.37
N PRO A 21 -20.52 3.45 23.13
CA PRO A 21 -21.27 2.45 22.38
C PRO A 21 -20.36 1.24 22.22
N GLY A 22 -20.88 0.07 22.56
CA GLY A 22 -20.17 -1.20 22.42
C GLY A 22 -19.53 -1.30 21.05
N GLN A 23 -18.30 -1.82 21.01
CA GLN A 23 -17.65 -2.22 19.77
C GLN A 23 -18.61 -3.15 19.03
N SER A 24 -19.27 -2.58 18.02
CA SER A 24 -19.85 -3.34 16.92
C SER A 24 -18.78 -4.30 16.45
N GLY A 25 -19.12 -5.59 16.39
CA GLY A 25 -18.20 -6.65 16.03
C GLY A 25 -17.37 -6.25 14.82
N ALA A 26 -16.08 -6.50 14.89
CA ALA A 26 -15.27 -6.61 13.69
C ALA A 26 -15.99 -7.61 12.78
N GLU A 27 -16.52 -7.13 11.66
CA GLU A 27 -16.91 -8.00 10.57
C GLU A 27 -15.67 -8.85 10.24
N PRO A 28 -15.80 -10.17 10.03
CA PRO A 28 -14.71 -10.96 9.49
C PRO A 28 -14.32 -10.31 8.18
N SER A 29 -13.13 -9.72 8.12
CA SER A 29 -12.55 -9.22 6.88
C SER A 29 -12.63 -10.34 5.86
N GLU A 30 -13.35 -10.12 4.76
CA GLU A 30 -13.47 -11.13 3.71
C GLU A 30 -12.07 -11.59 3.30
N PRO A 31 -11.79 -12.91 3.27
CA PRO A 31 -10.51 -13.39 2.82
C PRO A 31 -10.38 -13.11 1.31
N ASN A 32 -9.48 -12.18 0.98
CA ASN A 32 -8.94 -11.95 -0.36
C ASN A 32 -9.95 -11.47 -1.42
N ALA A 33 -10.71 -10.41 -1.13
CA ALA A 33 -11.03 -9.52 -2.23
C ALA A 33 -9.68 -8.95 -2.72
N PRO A 34 -9.29 -9.11 -4.01
CA PRO A 34 -8.06 -8.50 -4.50
C PRO A 34 -8.19 -7.01 -4.22
N VAL A 35 -7.29 -6.48 -3.37
CA VAL A 35 -7.15 -5.04 -3.21
C VAL A 35 -7.00 -4.50 -4.63
N ALA A 36 -7.93 -3.67 -5.07
CA ALA A 36 -7.85 -3.09 -6.40
C ALA A 36 -6.51 -2.38 -6.46
N ASN A 37 -5.57 -2.90 -7.26
CA ASN A 37 -4.18 -2.44 -7.25
C ASN A 37 -4.14 -0.95 -7.58
N ASP A 38 -3.98 -0.09 -6.57
CA ASP A 38 -4.01 1.37 -6.70
C ASP A 38 -2.64 1.93 -7.11
N SER A 39 -1.86 1.13 -7.85
CA SER A 39 -0.59 1.61 -8.34
C SER A 39 -0.82 2.64 -9.45
N ASP A 40 -0.15 3.78 -9.38
CA ASP A 40 -0.15 4.77 -10.46
C ASP A 40 0.39 4.21 -11.77
N PHE A 41 1.39 3.32 -11.67
CA PHE A 41 2.04 2.73 -12.83
C PHE A 41 2.15 1.21 -12.70
N PRO A 42 1.12 0.47 -13.14
CA PRO A 42 1.11 -0.98 -13.05
C PRO A 42 1.94 -1.66 -14.15
N ASN A 43 2.48 -2.83 -13.82
CA ASN A 43 3.07 -3.82 -14.72
C ASN A 43 4.27 -3.34 -15.55
N ILE A 44 5.07 -2.41 -15.01
CA ILE A 44 6.32 -1.95 -15.63
C ILE A 44 7.30 -3.12 -15.69
N THR A 45 7.72 -3.50 -16.91
CA THR A 45 8.78 -4.49 -17.07
C THR A 45 10.14 -3.83 -16.85
N TYR A 46 10.86 -4.22 -15.80
CA TYR A 46 12.17 -3.65 -15.47
C TYR A 46 13.34 -4.59 -15.79
N LYS A 47 13.07 -5.90 -15.91
CA LYS A 47 14.06 -6.87 -16.33
C LYS A 47 13.42 -7.95 -17.18
N ARG A 48 14.21 -8.54 -18.07
CA ARG A 48 13.79 -9.65 -18.91
C ARG A 48 14.84 -10.75 -18.88
N PHE A 49 14.37 -11.99 -18.87
CA PHE A 49 15.20 -13.21 -18.92
C PHE A 49 14.71 -14.11 -20.04
N TYR A 50 15.52 -15.06 -20.49
CA TYR A 50 15.09 -16.10 -21.42
C TYR A 50 15.07 -17.42 -20.67
N LEU A 51 13.99 -18.20 -20.81
CA LEU A 51 13.91 -19.52 -20.16
C LEU A 51 14.67 -20.59 -20.95
N SER A 52 14.85 -20.39 -22.26
CA SER A 52 15.74 -21.15 -23.12
C SER A 52 16.16 -20.30 -24.32
N ALA A 53 17.10 -20.78 -25.14
CA ALA A 53 17.51 -20.10 -26.39
C ALA A 53 16.37 -19.95 -27.41
N GLU A 54 15.32 -20.76 -27.27
CA GLU A 54 14.20 -20.88 -28.22
C GLU A 54 12.86 -20.46 -27.59
N GLN A 55 12.84 -20.20 -26.28
CA GLN A 55 11.62 -19.87 -25.52
C GLN A 55 11.42 -18.35 -25.39
N PRO A 56 10.16 -17.91 -25.24
CA PRO A 56 9.85 -16.50 -25.11
C PRO A 56 10.50 -15.89 -23.86
N GLU A 57 10.70 -14.59 -23.98
CA GLU A 57 11.26 -13.73 -22.96
C GLU A 57 10.33 -13.69 -21.72
N TYR A 58 10.89 -13.93 -20.53
CA TYR A 58 10.24 -13.86 -19.23
C TYR A 58 10.43 -12.47 -18.60
N PRO A 59 9.40 -11.60 -18.62
CA PRO A 59 9.48 -10.26 -18.05
C PRO A 59 9.30 -10.29 -16.53
N ILE A 60 10.20 -9.65 -15.81
CA ILE A 60 10.01 -9.31 -14.41
C ILE A 60 9.44 -7.90 -14.33
N LYS A 61 8.32 -7.81 -13.61
CA LYS A 61 7.50 -6.60 -13.53
C LYS A 61 7.60 -5.94 -12.16
N LEU A 62 7.30 -4.65 -12.12
CA LEU A 62 7.07 -3.89 -10.92
C LEU A 62 5.82 -3.02 -11.08
N ASP A 63 5.28 -2.60 -9.95
CA ASP A 63 4.26 -1.55 -9.84
C ASP A 63 4.86 -0.37 -9.08
N VAL A 64 4.47 0.84 -9.47
CA VAL A 64 4.92 2.08 -8.81
C VAL A 64 3.74 2.76 -8.14
N TYR A 65 3.92 3.05 -6.86
CA TYR A 65 3.04 3.83 -6.01
C TYR A 65 3.76 5.14 -5.72
N LYS A 66 3.19 6.26 -6.14
CA LYS A 66 3.85 7.55 -6.11
C LYS A 66 2.97 8.54 -5.34
N PRO A 67 3.54 9.28 -4.36
CA PRO A 67 2.76 10.29 -3.66
C PRO A 67 2.14 11.32 -4.60
N ASP A 68 0.92 11.73 -4.26
CA ASP A 68 0.24 12.83 -4.89
C ASP A 68 0.98 14.17 -4.74
N GLY A 69 0.72 15.08 -5.68
CA GLY A 69 1.17 16.47 -5.61
C GLY A 69 2.59 16.72 -6.16
N THR A 70 3.14 17.87 -5.78
CA THR A 70 4.41 18.37 -6.30
C THR A 70 5.58 17.76 -5.52
N PRO A 71 6.52 17.07 -6.19
CA PRO A 71 7.69 16.53 -5.52
C PRO A 71 8.56 17.66 -4.93
N PRO A 72 9.25 17.42 -3.80
CA PRO A 72 10.20 18.37 -3.24
C PRO A 72 11.40 18.56 -4.19
N PRO A 73 12.22 19.61 -4.00
CA PRO A 73 13.49 19.74 -4.71
C PRO A 73 14.33 18.47 -4.55
N GLY A 74 14.64 17.79 -5.66
CA GLY A 74 15.36 16.51 -5.67
C GLY A 74 14.47 15.26 -5.88
N GLY A 75 13.14 15.42 -5.93
CA GLY A 75 12.21 14.31 -6.12
C GLY A 75 11.78 13.64 -4.81
N PHE A 76 10.75 12.79 -4.90
CA PHE A 76 10.39 11.94 -3.76
C PHE A 76 11.47 10.87 -3.53
N PRO A 77 11.81 10.56 -2.26
CA PRO A 77 12.65 9.42 -1.95
C PRO A 77 12.01 8.10 -2.41
N GLY A 78 12.81 7.17 -2.94
CA GLY A 78 12.35 5.89 -3.46
C GLY A 78 12.64 4.70 -2.56
N VAL A 79 11.73 3.73 -2.50
CA VAL A 79 11.84 2.50 -1.72
C VAL A 79 11.49 1.30 -2.60
N ILE A 80 12.26 0.22 -2.52
CA ILE A 80 11.93 -1.05 -3.20
C ILE A 80 11.23 -1.96 -2.20
N VAL A 81 10.02 -2.41 -2.55
CA VAL A 81 9.24 -3.36 -1.76
C VAL A 81 9.42 -4.75 -2.36
N ILE A 82 9.87 -5.70 -1.53
CA ILE A 82 10.10 -7.10 -1.91
C ILE A 82 9.08 -7.94 -1.16
N HIS A 83 8.20 -8.63 -1.89
CA HIS A 83 7.18 -9.48 -1.29
C HIS A 83 7.79 -10.71 -0.58
N GLY A 84 7.04 -11.24 0.39
CA GLY A 84 7.35 -12.47 1.09
C GLY A 84 7.05 -13.72 0.24
N GLY A 85 6.80 -14.85 0.90
CA GLY A 85 6.45 -16.11 0.22
C GLY A 85 7.60 -17.12 0.12
N ALA A 86 8.63 -16.96 0.95
CA ALA A 86 9.74 -17.92 1.10
C ALA A 86 10.36 -18.36 -0.23
N TRP A 87 10.50 -17.41 -1.17
CA TRP A 87 11.00 -17.60 -2.53
C TRP A 87 10.18 -18.55 -3.41
N LYS A 88 9.07 -19.11 -2.92
CA LYS A 88 8.29 -20.14 -3.59
C LYS A 88 6.97 -19.64 -4.14
N ASP A 89 6.47 -18.54 -3.60
CA ASP A 89 5.15 -18.01 -3.89
C ASP A 89 5.12 -16.49 -3.68
N GLY A 90 4.00 -15.89 -4.07
CA GLY A 90 3.73 -14.46 -3.96
C GLY A 90 4.16 -13.66 -5.18
N ASP A 91 3.74 -12.41 -5.17
CA ASP A 91 4.03 -11.41 -6.19
C ASP A 91 3.94 -9.99 -5.59
N LYS A 92 4.18 -8.98 -6.42
CA LYS A 92 4.11 -7.55 -6.08
C LYS A 92 2.73 -7.07 -5.60
N LEU A 93 1.68 -7.89 -5.78
CA LEU A 93 0.30 -7.62 -5.39
C LEU A 93 -0.13 -8.40 -4.16
N SER A 94 0.74 -9.25 -3.59
CA SER A 94 0.45 -9.95 -2.36
C SER A 94 0.07 -8.94 -1.27
N ASP A 95 -0.99 -9.22 -0.51
CA ASP A 95 -1.66 -8.26 0.39
C ASP A 95 -0.67 -7.47 1.27
N ASN A 96 0.35 -8.16 1.81
CA ASN A 96 1.37 -7.53 2.65
C ASN A 96 2.31 -6.58 1.87
N ALA A 97 2.63 -6.89 0.61
CA ALA A 97 3.47 -6.05 -0.24
C ALA A 97 2.70 -4.83 -0.76
N ALA A 98 1.46 -5.03 -1.23
CA ALA A 98 0.58 -3.96 -1.68
C ALA A 98 0.29 -2.97 -0.54
N PHE A 99 -0.11 -3.48 0.64
CA PHE A 99 -0.35 -2.65 1.83
C PHE A 99 0.87 -1.81 2.23
N VAL A 100 2.08 -2.39 2.19
CA VAL A 100 3.30 -1.65 2.51
C VAL A 100 3.58 -0.58 1.46
N ALA A 101 3.38 -0.87 0.17
CA ALA A 101 3.62 0.09 -0.90
C ALA A 101 2.67 1.28 -0.82
N GLU A 102 1.37 1.03 -0.63
CA GLU A 102 0.34 2.07 -0.41
C GLU A 102 0.66 2.89 0.85
N TYR A 103 1.05 2.24 1.95
CA TYR A 103 1.42 2.97 3.16
C TYR A 103 2.61 3.91 2.90
N LEU A 104 3.68 3.45 2.24
CA LEU A 104 4.85 4.27 1.92
C LEU A 104 4.48 5.48 1.05
N GLU A 105 3.59 5.29 0.10
CA GLU A 105 3.04 6.38 -0.73
C GLU A 105 2.43 7.50 0.12
N THR A 106 1.57 7.14 1.08
CA THR A 106 0.97 8.12 2.01
C THR A 106 2.00 8.85 2.89
N GLN A 107 3.20 8.28 3.03
CA GLN A 107 4.30 8.88 3.78
C GLN A 107 5.23 9.74 2.91
N GLY A 108 4.89 9.98 1.63
CA GLY A 108 5.70 10.79 0.72
C GLY A 108 6.89 10.04 0.11
N LEU A 109 6.83 8.71 0.06
CA LEU A 109 7.84 7.84 -0.54
C LEU A 109 7.30 7.20 -1.82
N VAL A 110 8.11 7.12 -2.87
CA VAL A 110 7.76 6.33 -4.06
C VAL A 110 8.09 4.88 -3.78
N ALA A 111 7.10 4.00 -3.76
CA ALA A 111 7.30 2.57 -3.58
C ALA A 111 7.33 1.86 -4.93
N PHE A 112 8.39 1.08 -5.16
CA PHE A 112 8.54 0.17 -6.29
C PHE A 112 8.30 -1.26 -5.80
N SER A 113 7.07 -1.76 -5.94
CA SER A 113 6.73 -3.14 -5.59
C SER A 113 7.15 -4.07 -6.72
N ILE A 114 8.14 -4.94 -6.48
CA ILE A 114 8.74 -5.76 -7.54
C ILE A 114 8.28 -7.21 -7.47
N ASN A 115 8.05 -7.83 -8.62
CA ASN A 115 8.15 -9.28 -8.72
C ASN A 115 9.62 -9.68 -8.73
N TYR A 116 9.91 -10.88 -8.28
CA TYR A 116 11.19 -11.56 -8.52
C TYR A 116 10.93 -12.99 -8.95
N ARG A 117 11.98 -13.70 -9.40
CA ARG A 117 11.84 -15.09 -9.83
C ARG A 117 11.63 -16.01 -8.63
N LEU A 118 10.62 -16.86 -8.72
CA LEU A 118 10.35 -17.89 -7.71
C LEU A 118 11.14 -19.16 -7.98
N THR A 119 11.40 -19.96 -6.95
CA THR A 119 12.20 -21.19 -7.05
C THR A 119 11.53 -22.28 -7.88
N CYS A 120 10.20 -22.20 -8.07
CA CYS A 120 9.43 -23.12 -8.90
C CYS A 120 9.46 -22.74 -10.39
N GLU A 121 10.00 -21.58 -10.74
CA GLU A 121 10.19 -21.17 -12.13
C GLU A 121 11.44 -21.83 -12.73
N PRO A 122 11.44 -22.10 -14.05
CA PRO A 122 12.63 -22.63 -14.71
C PRO A 122 13.83 -21.68 -14.54
N PRO A 123 15.06 -22.21 -14.41
CA PRO A 123 16.25 -21.36 -14.43
C PRO A 123 16.35 -20.63 -15.77
N PRO A 124 16.98 -19.44 -15.80
CA PRO A 124 17.19 -18.72 -17.04
C PRO A 124 18.21 -19.49 -17.88
N ALA A 125 18.11 -19.33 -19.20
CA ALA A 125 19.08 -19.85 -20.14
C ALA A 125 20.50 -19.45 -19.71
N PRO A 126 21.50 -20.34 -19.88
CA PRO A 126 22.89 -19.97 -19.69
C PRO A 126 23.21 -18.70 -20.47
N ARG A 127 24.01 -17.82 -19.88
CA ARG A 127 24.53 -16.67 -20.63
C ARG A 127 25.36 -17.24 -21.78
N SER A 128 25.02 -16.92 -23.03
CA SER A 128 25.90 -17.20 -24.16
C SER A 128 27.27 -16.59 -23.87
N ALA A 129 28.31 -17.41 -23.95
CA ALA A 129 29.70 -17.01 -23.73
C ALA A 129 30.19 -16.07 -24.84
#